data_AF-A0A1G2ZY44-F1
#
_entry.id   AF-A0A1G2ZY44-F1
#
_cell.length_a   1.000
_cell.length_b   1.000
_cell.length_c   1.000
_cell.angle_alpha   90.00
_cell.angle_beta   90.00
_cell.angle_gamma   90.00
#
_symmetry.space_group_name_H-M   'P 1'
#
loop_
_entity.id
_entity.type
_entity.pdbx_description
1 polymer ?
#
loop_
_entity_poly.entity_id
_entity_poly.type
_entity_poly.pdbx_seq_one_letter_code
_entity_poly.pdbx_strand_id
1 'polypeptide(L)'
;MRKLLLTSAVAAVVFGLNLSAMGAPTVTIERGHYQVGSGGEFKIVVNEGLPGYAAGSSFQSFCLERNEYLSFGKTYYAQISDAAVNGGVGGPSPDPLDSRTAWLYNEFLNETLPSYDFDGVGRLYSAYSLQQAIWYLEDELSRLSHSSLAYKFVTMANASDWYLNGYTGNIRVLNLYANPDLTGFKQDQIIRIAAIPAPGAIPLCAIGTLLLGWLRKRKSLC
;
A
#
# COMPACT_ATOMS: atom_id res chain seq x y z
N MET A 1 -10.33 2.31 70.79
CA MET A 1 -9.87 1.48 69.65
C MET A 1 -10.73 1.77 68.43
N ARG A 2 -10.30 2.69 67.56
CA ARG A 2 -11.02 3.05 66.32
C ARG A 2 -10.65 2.05 65.23
N LYS A 3 -11.62 1.28 64.73
CA LYS A 3 -11.45 0.45 63.53
C LYS A 3 -11.60 1.37 62.30
N LEU A 4 -10.50 1.59 61.56
CA LEU A 4 -10.52 2.23 60.25
C LEU A 4 -11.02 1.21 59.22
N LEU A 5 -12.18 1.47 58.62
CA LEU A 5 -12.67 0.75 57.45
C LEU A 5 -12.04 1.39 56.20
N LEU A 6 -11.13 0.67 55.54
CA LEU A 6 -10.62 1.01 54.22
C LEU A 6 -11.55 0.41 53.17
N THR A 7 -12.40 1.24 52.57
CA THR A 7 -13.17 0.91 51.39
C THR A 7 -12.31 1.10 50.13
N SER A 8 -11.83 0.00 49.55
CA SER A 8 -11.20 0.02 48.22
C SER A 8 -12.28 0.17 47.14
N ALA A 9 -12.38 1.36 46.55
CA ALA A 9 -13.17 1.58 45.34
C ALA A 9 -12.38 1.05 44.14
N VAL A 10 -12.78 -0.10 43.60
CA VAL A 10 -12.32 -0.58 42.30
C VAL A 10 -13.17 0.14 41.24
N ALA A 11 -12.64 1.21 40.66
CA ALA A 11 -13.22 1.83 39.48
C ALA A 11 -12.88 0.97 38.26
N ALA A 12 -13.79 0.06 37.89
CA ALA A 12 -13.73 -0.65 36.62
C ALA A 12 -14.09 0.34 35.50
N VAL A 13 -13.07 0.99 34.92
CA VAL A 13 -13.25 1.74 33.67
C VAL A 13 -13.39 0.72 32.55
N VAL A 14 -14.63 0.37 32.23
CA VAL A 14 -14.97 -0.36 31.00
C VAL A 14 -14.75 0.61 29.85
N PHE A 15 -13.56 0.61 29.27
CA PHE A 15 -13.35 1.18 27.95
C PHE A 15 -14.08 0.27 26.97
N GLY A 16 -15.29 0.66 26.59
CA GLY A 16 -15.97 0.11 25.43
C GLY A 16 -15.11 0.38 24.22
N LEU A 17 -14.34 -0.62 23.78
CA LEU A 17 -13.77 -0.62 22.46
C LEU A 17 -14.94 -0.70 21.49
N ASN A 18 -15.40 0.46 21.02
CA ASN A 18 -16.19 0.53 19.80
C ASN A 18 -15.26 0.05 18.67
N LEU A 19 -15.19 -1.27 18.45
CA LEU A 19 -14.78 -1.79 17.15
C LEU A 19 -15.90 -1.40 16.19
N SER A 20 -15.83 -0.18 15.65
CA SER A 20 -16.48 0.11 14.39
C SER A 20 -16.02 -0.98 13.43
N ALA A 21 -16.94 -1.75 12.87
CA ALA A 21 -16.62 -2.58 11.72
C ALA A 21 -16.09 -1.61 10.66
N MET A 22 -14.76 -1.54 10.50
CA MET A 22 -14.17 -0.67 9.50
C MET A 22 -14.68 -1.19 8.17
N GLY A 23 -15.44 -0.35 7.45
CA GLY A 23 -15.83 -0.67 6.08
C GLY A 23 -14.59 -0.94 5.22
N ALA A 24 -14.79 -1.60 4.08
CA ALA A 24 -13.70 -1.79 3.13
C ALA A 24 -13.00 -0.45 2.85
N PRO A 25 -11.65 -0.40 2.86
CA PRO A 25 -10.91 0.81 2.56
C PRO A 25 -11.40 1.46 1.27
N THR A 26 -11.35 2.79 1.21
CA THR A 26 -11.74 3.50 -0.01
C THR A 26 -10.66 4.45 -0.49
N VAL A 27 -10.53 4.55 -1.81
CA VAL A 27 -9.57 5.42 -2.48
C VAL A 27 -10.23 6.11 -3.67
N THR A 28 -9.73 7.29 -4.02
CA THR A 28 -10.11 8.00 -5.24
C THR A 28 -8.93 7.99 -6.20
N ILE A 29 -9.18 7.63 -7.47
CA ILE A 29 -8.14 7.67 -8.50
C ILE A 29 -8.26 8.99 -9.26
N GLU A 30 -7.22 9.81 -9.18
CA GLU A 30 -7.08 11.05 -9.94
C GLU A 30 -6.16 10.83 -11.15
N ARG A 31 -6.36 11.64 -12.18
CA ARG A 31 -5.47 11.64 -13.33
C ARG A 31 -4.10 12.14 -12.89
N GLY A 32 -3.07 11.32 -13.02
CA GLY A 32 -1.70 11.74 -12.72
C GLY A 32 -1.19 12.77 -13.73
N HIS A 33 -0.25 13.61 -13.29
CA HIS A 33 0.39 14.61 -14.17
C HIS A 33 1.26 13.97 -15.26
N TYR A 34 1.70 12.73 -15.04
CA TYR A 34 2.65 12.01 -15.90
C TYR A 34 1.99 10.81 -16.61
N GLN A 35 0.77 10.99 -17.09
CA GLN A 35 0.05 9.99 -17.88
C GLN A 35 0.09 10.26 -19.39
N VAL A 36 0.39 9.22 -20.16
CA VAL A 36 0.31 9.19 -21.63
C VAL A 36 -0.66 8.10 -22.06
N GLY A 37 -1.78 8.51 -22.69
CA GLY A 37 -2.82 7.57 -23.10
C GLY A 37 -3.41 6.83 -21.90
N SER A 38 -3.34 5.49 -21.92
CA SER A 38 -3.82 4.61 -20.85
C SER A 38 -2.77 4.26 -19.79
N GLY A 39 -1.56 4.81 -19.87
CA GLY A 39 -0.44 4.43 -18.99
C GLY A 39 0.32 5.61 -18.39
N GLY A 40 1.18 5.32 -17.41
CA GLY A 40 1.97 6.30 -16.67
C GLY A 40 1.57 6.33 -15.19
N GLU A 41 1.96 7.40 -14.48
CA GLU A 41 1.69 7.51 -13.03
C GLU A 41 0.21 7.81 -12.76
N PHE A 42 -0.41 7.12 -11.82
CA PHE A 42 -1.75 7.38 -11.30
C PHE A 42 -1.66 7.95 -9.90
N LYS A 43 -2.41 9.01 -9.61
CA LYS A 43 -2.47 9.57 -8.26
C LYS A 43 -3.62 8.92 -7.51
N ILE A 44 -3.30 8.20 -6.45
CA ILE A 44 -4.27 7.60 -5.54
C ILE A 44 -4.43 8.50 -4.33
N VAL A 45 -5.66 8.94 -4.05
CA VAL A 45 -6.02 9.68 -2.84
C VAL A 45 -6.72 8.73 -1.89
N VAL A 46 -6.20 8.62 -0.68
CA VAL A 46 -6.77 7.74 0.36
C VAL A 46 -7.95 8.45 0.99
N ASN A 47 -9.14 7.87 0.86
CA ASN A 47 -10.33 8.46 1.49
C ASN A 47 -10.41 7.97 2.94
N GLU A 48 -10.37 6.65 3.15
CA GLU A 48 -10.48 6.07 4.49
C GLU A 48 -9.94 4.64 4.56
N GLY A 49 -9.41 4.26 5.72
CA GLY A 49 -9.23 2.85 6.11
C GLY A 49 -8.06 2.11 5.47
N LEU A 50 -7.29 2.73 4.58
CA LEU A 50 -6.19 2.07 3.89
C LEU A 50 -4.97 1.87 4.83
N PRO A 51 -4.55 0.62 5.13
CA PRO A 51 -3.45 0.35 6.04
C PRO A 51 -2.14 1.02 5.61
N GLY A 52 -1.48 1.71 6.55
CA GLY A 52 -0.23 2.45 6.26
C GLY A 52 -0.44 3.90 5.83
N TYR A 53 -1.67 4.32 5.54
CA TYR A 53 -1.96 5.64 4.99
C TYR A 53 -3.01 6.39 5.80
N ALA A 54 -2.80 7.69 5.98
CA ALA A 54 -3.80 8.55 6.59
C ALA A 54 -4.89 8.92 5.57
N ALA A 55 -6.12 9.09 6.02
CA ALA A 55 -7.18 9.70 5.22
C ALA A 55 -6.73 11.09 4.72
N GLY A 56 -6.99 11.37 3.45
CA GLY A 56 -6.55 12.58 2.74
C GLY A 56 -5.11 12.54 2.21
N SER A 57 -4.31 11.53 2.57
CA SER A 57 -2.98 11.35 1.97
C SER A 57 -3.08 10.87 0.51
N SER A 58 -2.02 11.04 -0.26
CA SER A 58 -1.96 10.54 -1.64
C SER A 58 -0.60 10.00 -2.01
N PHE A 59 -0.55 9.07 -2.95
CA PHE A 59 0.67 8.49 -3.50
C PHE A 59 0.53 8.23 -5.01
N GLN A 60 1.67 8.05 -5.68
CA GLN A 60 1.71 7.67 -7.09
C GLN A 60 1.75 6.15 -7.22
N SER A 61 1.02 5.62 -8.19
CA SER A 61 0.91 4.19 -8.48
C SER A 61 0.89 3.95 -10.00
N PHE A 62 0.83 2.69 -10.39
CA PHE A 62 0.74 2.23 -11.78
C PHE A 62 -0.30 1.12 -11.86
N CYS A 63 -0.94 1.01 -13.03
CA CYS A 63 -1.86 -0.08 -13.33
C CYS A 63 -1.10 -1.41 -13.39
N LEU A 64 -1.69 -2.47 -12.84
CA LEU A 64 -1.12 -3.81 -12.94
C LEU A 64 -1.58 -4.52 -14.22
N GLU A 65 -2.88 -4.44 -14.53
CA GLU A 65 -3.50 -5.07 -15.70
C GLU A 65 -3.68 -4.04 -16.84
N ARG A 66 -3.88 -4.50 -18.08
CA ARG A 66 -4.06 -3.62 -19.26
C ARG A 66 -5.49 -3.57 -19.80
N ASN A 67 -6.28 -4.62 -19.57
CA ASN A 67 -7.65 -4.77 -20.07
C ASN A 67 -8.73 -4.41 -19.05
N GLU A 68 -8.34 -4.02 -17.84
CA GLU A 68 -9.25 -3.44 -16.86
C GLU A 68 -9.29 -1.91 -16.98
N TYR A 69 -10.35 -1.29 -16.47
CA TYR A 69 -10.54 0.15 -16.62
C TYR A 69 -11.07 0.79 -15.35
N LEU A 70 -10.59 2.02 -15.12
CA LEU A 70 -11.07 2.93 -14.09
C LEU A 70 -11.55 4.24 -14.70
N SER A 71 -12.20 5.06 -13.89
CA SER A 71 -12.68 6.38 -14.23
C SER A 71 -12.14 7.38 -13.22
N PHE A 72 -11.55 8.46 -13.70
CA PHE A 72 -10.95 9.46 -12.82
C PHE A 72 -12.00 10.20 -11.99
N GLY A 73 -11.62 10.55 -10.75
CA GLY A 73 -12.48 11.25 -9.79
C GLY A 73 -13.57 10.36 -9.18
N LYS A 74 -13.50 9.04 -9.36
CA LYS A 74 -14.40 8.07 -8.73
C LYS A 74 -13.76 7.46 -7.50
N THR A 75 -14.61 7.23 -6.50
CA THR A 75 -14.27 6.43 -5.32
C THR A 75 -14.40 4.96 -5.64
N TYR A 76 -13.39 4.20 -5.24
CA TYR A 76 -13.33 2.75 -5.31
C TYR A 76 -13.18 2.18 -3.91
N TYR A 77 -13.70 0.98 -3.72
CA TYR A 77 -13.38 0.14 -2.58
C TYR A 77 -12.10 -0.61 -2.89
N ALA A 78 -11.28 -0.83 -1.88
CA ALA A 78 -9.96 -1.38 -2.05
C ALA A 78 -9.68 -2.53 -1.08
N GLN A 79 -8.96 -3.53 -1.58
CA GLN A 79 -8.38 -4.60 -0.77
C GLN A 79 -6.89 -4.69 -1.09
N ILE A 80 -6.06 -4.94 -0.08
CA ILE A 80 -4.63 -5.18 -0.30
C ILE A 80 -4.39 -6.68 -0.31
N SER A 81 -3.69 -7.18 -1.33
CA SER A 81 -3.33 -8.59 -1.46
C SER A 81 -1.97 -8.78 -2.16
N ASP A 82 -1.55 -10.03 -2.33
CA ASP A 82 -0.32 -10.39 -3.04
C ASP A 82 -0.55 -10.65 -4.55
N ALA A 83 -1.79 -10.49 -5.06
CA ALA A 83 -2.16 -10.88 -6.43
C ALA A 83 -3.25 -9.99 -7.06
N ALA A 84 -3.25 -9.83 -8.39
CA ALA A 84 -4.39 -9.31 -9.13
C ALA A 84 -5.53 -10.33 -9.12
N VAL A 85 -6.78 -9.91 -8.96
CA VAL A 85 -7.87 -10.89 -8.78
C VAL A 85 -8.23 -11.61 -10.08
N ASN A 86 -8.36 -10.88 -11.19
CA ASN A 86 -8.71 -11.47 -12.48
C ASN A 86 -7.51 -11.90 -13.32
N GLY A 87 -6.32 -11.36 -13.05
CA GLY A 87 -5.11 -11.69 -13.83
C GLY A 87 -5.20 -11.19 -15.27
N GLY A 88 -5.78 -10.01 -15.48
CA GLY A 88 -5.65 -9.21 -16.70
C GLY A 88 -5.78 -9.93 -18.05
N VAL A 89 -4.83 -9.66 -18.94
CA VAL A 89 -4.70 -10.21 -20.30
C VAL A 89 -3.97 -11.54 -20.31
N GLY A 90 -3.02 -11.75 -19.39
CA GLY A 90 -2.18 -12.93 -19.27
C GLY A 90 -1.91 -13.30 -17.81
N GLY A 91 -1.29 -14.45 -17.55
CA GLY A 91 -1.07 -14.93 -16.18
C GLY A 91 -2.22 -15.79 -15.61
N PRO A 92 -2.03 -16.37 -14.41
CA PRO A 92 -3.08 -17.10 -13.70
C PRO A 92 -4.15 -16.17 -13.10
N SER A 93 -5.26 -16.74 -12.60
CA SER A 93 -6.26 -15.98 -11.83
C SER A 93 -6.51 -16.69 -10.49
N PRO A 94 -6.15 -16.08 -9.34
CA PRO A 94 -5.46 -14.78 -9.18
C PRO A 94 -4.04 -14.77 -9.77
N ASP A 95 -3.57 -13.60 -10.21
CA ASP A 95 -2.21 -13.39 -10.77
C ASP A 95 -1.25 -12.81 -9.71
N PRO A 96 -0.31 -13.61 -9.17
CA PRO A 96 0.63 -13.12 -8.16
C PRO A 96 1.51 -12.00 -8.69
N LEU A 97 1.67 -10.94 -7.89
CA LEU A 97 2.55 -9.82 -8.22
C LEU A 97 3.98 -10.30 -8.53
N ASP A 98 4.52 -9.91 -9.68
CA ASP A 98 5.88 -10.28 -10.03
C ASP A 98 6.89 -9.53 -9.13
N SER A 99 7.84 -10.27 -8.55
CA SER A 99 8.94 -9.71 -7.75
C SER A 99 9.77 -8.63 -8.48
N ARG A 100 9.87 -8.69 -9.81
CA ARG A 100 10.52 -7.69 -10.66
C ARG A 100 9.73 -6.40 -10.70
N THR A 101 8.41 -6.49 -10.83
CA THR A 101 7.49 -5.35 -10.74
C THR A 101 7.55 -4.72 -9.36
N ALA A 102 7.54 -5.54 -8.31
CA ALA A 102 7.71 -5.09 -6.93
C ALA A 102 9.02 -4.32 -6.73
N TRP A 103 10.14 -4.84 -7.27
CA TRP A 103 11.43 -4.16 -7.21
C TRP A 103 11.41 -2.82 -7.94
N LEU A 104 10.92 -2.76 -9.19
CA LEU A 104 10.85 -1.52 -9.96
C LEU A 104 10.04 -0.44 -9.24
N TYR A 105 8.89 -0.82 -8.67
CA TYR A 105 8.04 0.11 -7.94
C TYR A 105 8.68 0.56 -6.62
N ASN A 106 9.40 -0.33 -5.91
CA ASN A 106 10.16 0.05 -4.72
C ASN A 106 11.23 1.10 -5.05
N GLU A 107 12.02 0.89 -6.11
CA GLU A 107 13.04 1.84 -6.55
C GLU A 107 12.43 3.17 -7.02
N PHE A 108 11.27 3.11 -7.69
CA PHE A 108 10.51 4.32 -8.05
C PHE A 108 10.09 5.11 -6.81
N LEU A 109 9.50 4.46 -5.83
CA LEU A 109 9.05 5.10 -4.58
C LEU A 109 10.20 5.63 -3.71
N ASN A 110 11.40 5.10 -3.88
CA ASN A 110 12.60 5.56 -3.18
C ASN A 110 13.39 6.61 -3.97
N GLU A 111 12.92 6.98 -5.17
CA GLU A 111 13.61 7.89 -6.09
C GLU A 111 15.01 7.39 -6.51
N THR A 112 15.21 6.07 -6.50
CA THR A 112 16.48 5.40 -6.83
C THR A 112 16.45 4.66 -8.16
N LEU A 113 15.29 4.57 -8.83
CA LEU A 113 15.13 3.86 -10.10
C LEU A 113 16.00 4.49 -11.21
N PRO A 114 17.07 3.82 -11.68
CA PRO A 114 18.01 4.43 -12.61
C PRO A 114 17.33 4.78 -13.94
N SER A 115 17.64 5.96 -14.50
CA SER A 115 17.07 6.46 -15.77
C SER A 115 15.59 6.86 -15.71
N TYR A 116 14.94 6.71 -14.56
CA TYR A 116 13.68 7.38 -14.34
C TYR A 116 13.92 8.87 -14.15
N ASP A 117 13.15 9.71 -14.84
CA ASP A 117 13.26 11.15 -14.70
C ASP A 117 12.30 11.62 -13.61
N PHE A 118 12.80 11.86 -12.39
CA PHE A 118 11.97 12.26 -11.25
C PHE A 118 11.59 13.75 -11.27
N ASP A 119 12.46 14.61 -11.78
CA ASP A 119 12.30 16.07 -11.68
C ASP A 119 12.29 16.78 -13.04
N GLY A 120 12.60 16.08 -14.12
CA GLY A 120 12.71 16.65 -15.45
C GLY A 120 11.44 16.57 -16.28
N VAL A 121 11.47 17.28 -17.40
CA VAL A 121 10.40 17.30 -18.42
C VAL A 121 10.19 15.93 -19.07
N GLY A 122 11.15 15.01 -18.92
CA GLY A 122 11.11 13.65 -19.42
C GLY A 122 10.29 12.69 -18.55
N ARG A 123 9.85 13.09 -17.35
CA ARG A 123 9.10 12.23 -16.41
C ARG A 123 7.87 11.59 -17.04
N LEU A 124 7.16 12.32 -17.90
CA LEU A 124 6.03 11.80 -18.66
C LEU A 124 6.41 10.56 -19.50
N TYR A 125 7.57 10.58 -20.14
CA TYR A 125 8.05 9.48 -21.00
C TYR A 125 8.65 8.33 -20.19
N SER A 126 9.34 8.62 -19.07
CA SER A 126 9.84 7.58 -18.18
C SER A 126 8.70 6.89 -17.43
N ALA A 127 7.68 7.62 -16.98
CA ALA A 127 6.46 7.08 -16.39
C ALA A 127 5.75 6.11 -17.34
N TYR A 128 5.54 6.53 -18.59
CA TYR A 128 4.95 5.66 -19.60
C TYR A 128 5.81 4.42 -19.88
N SER A 129 7.14 4.59 -19.97
CA SER A 129 8.06 3.46 -20.17
C SER A 129 8.08 2.49 -18.99
N LEU A 130 7.94 2.99 -17.76
CA LEU A 130 7.81 2.17 -16.57
C LEU A 130 6.50 1.39 -16.57
N GLN A 131 5.37 2.03 -16.92
CA GLN A 131 4.09 1.32 -17.08
C GLN A 131 4.16 0.18 -18.11
N GLN A 132 4.85 0.39 -19.24
CA GLN A 132 5.05 -0.65 -20.24
C GLN A 132 5.93 -1.80 -19.73
N ALA A 133 6.96 -1.49 -18.94
CA ALA A 133 7.81 -2.50 -18.30
C ALA A 133 7.01 -3.33 -17.31
N ILE A 134 6.16 -2.70 -16.48
CA ILE A 134 5.25 -3.37 -15.54
C ILE A 134 4.32 -4.32 -16.31
N TRP A 135 3.58 -3.82 -17.30
CA TRP A 135 2.69 -4.67 -18.10
C TRP A 135 3.42 -5.81 -18.83
N TYR A 136 4.69 -5.64 -19.20
CA TYR A 136 5.45 -6.74 -19.78
C TYR A 136 5.85 -7.80 -18.74
N LEU A 137 6.17 -7.38 -17.52
CA LEU A 137 6.57 -8.28 -16.44
C LEU A 137 5.40 -9.06 -15.84
N GLU A 138 4.21 -8.47 -15.82
CA GLU A 138 2.93 -9.09 -15.42
C GLU A 138 2.23 -9.81 -16.60
N ASP A 139 2.94 -10.16 -17.68
CA ASP A 139 2.39 -10.86 -18.85
C ASP A 139 1.20 -10.19 -19.60
N GLU A 140 0.91 -8.91 -19.30
CA GLU A 140 -0.10 -8.09 -19.98
C GLU A 140 0.30 -7.62 -21.40
N LEU A 141 1.59 -7.77 -21.73
CA LEU A 141 2.17 -7.48 -23.03
C LEU A 141 3.05 -8.62 -23.51
N SER A 142 2.71 -9.18 -24.67
CA SER A 142 3.55 -10.18 -25.34
C SER A 142 4.89 -9.63 -25.87
N ARG A 143 5.03 -8.30 -25.97
CA ARG A 143 6.25 -7.63 -26.41
C ARG A 143 6.28 -6.17 -25.99
N LEU A 144 7.45 -5.67 -25.64
CA LEU A 144 7.73 -4.24 -25.49
C LEU A 144 7.94 -3.62 -26.88
N SER A 145 6.95 -2.88 -27.40
CA SER A 145 7.14 -2.19 -28.68
C SER A 145 7.92 -0.88 -28.47
N HIS A 146 9.15 -0.80 -28.98
CA HIS A 146 9.91 0.43 -29.28
C HIS A 146 10.27 1.40 -28.14
N SER A 147 10.03 1.08 -26.86
CA SER A 147 10.60 1.86 -25.75
C SER A 147 11.92 1.22 -25.28
N SER A 148 13.04 1.78 -25.73
CA SER A 148 14.39 1.39 -25.26
C SER A 148 14.52 1.52 -23.74
N LEU A 149 13.80 2.48 -23.14
CA LEU A 149 13.78 2.69 -21.70
C LEU A 149 12.98 1.60 -20.96
N ALA A 150 11.85 1.16 -21.50
CA ALA A 150 11.09 0.04 -20.91
C ALA A 150 11.93 -1.25 -20.89
N TYR A 151 12.65 -1.56 -21.98
CA TYR A 151 13.60 -2.67 -22.02
C TYR A 151 14.70 -2.56 -20.97
N LYS A 152 15.20 -1.33 -20.75
CA LYS A 152 16.21 -1.06 -19.71
C LYS A 152 15.65 -1.35 -18.31
N PHE A 153 14.42 -0.92 -18.00
CA PHE A 153 13.77 -1.25 -16.72
C PHE A 153 13.62 -2.75 -16.52
N VAL A 154 13.12 -3.48 -17.52
CA VAL A 154 12.99 -4.94 -17.46
C VAL A 154 14.34 -5.62 -17.24
N THR A 155 15.40 -5.16 -17.93
CA THR A 155 16.74 -5.71 -17.78
C THR A 155 17.30 -5.50 -16.38
N MET A 156 17.10 -4.31 -15.79
CA MET A 156 17.50 -4.04 -14.41
C MET A 156 16.72 -4.90 -13.41
N ALA A 157 15.41 -5.05 -13.62
CA ALA A 157 14.56 -5.86 -12.73
C ALA A 157 14.93 -7.35 -12.77
N ASN A 158 15.22 -7.90 -13.96
CA ASN A 158 15.72 -9.27 -14.13
C ASN A 158 17.10 -9.50 -13.47
N ALA A 159 17.89 -8.44 -13.30
CA ALA A 159 19.19 -8.49 -12.62
C ALA A 159 19.10 -8.21 -11.11
N SER A 160 17.91 -7.92 -10.59
CA SER A 160 17.72 -7.63 -9.16
C SER A 160 17.78 -8.90 -8.31
N ASP A 161 18.35 -8.77 -7.11
CA ASP A 161 18.33 -9.86 -6.12
C ASP A 161 16.89 -10.21 -5.68
N TRP A 162 15.94 -9.28 -5.82
CA TRP A 162 14.53 -9.52 -5.50
C TRP A 162 13.94 -10.59 -6.41
N TYR A 163 14.21 -10.50 -7.71
CA TYR A 163 13.75 -11.50 -8.67
C TYR A 163 14.33 -12.89 -8.40
N LEU A 164 15.65 -12.96 -8.15
CA LEU A 164 16.34 -14.22 -7.91
C LEU A 164 15.83 -14.97 -6.67
N ASN A 165 15.22 -14.24 -5.72
CA ASN A 165 14.67 -14.78 -4.48
C ASN A 165 13.13 -14.77 -4.43
N GLY A 166 12.44 -14.34 -5.50
CA GLY A 166 10.98 -14.19 -5.51
C GLY A 166 10.43 -13.24 -4.43
N TYR A 167 11.21 -12.22 -4.06
CA TYR A 167 10.91 -11.32 -2.95
C TYR A 167 10.14 -10.08 -3.43
N THR A 168 9.01 -9.76 -2.79
CA THR A 168 8.17 -8.59 -3.09
C THR A 168 8.23 -7.50 -2.01
N GLY A 169 8.96 -7.74 -0.92
CA GLY A 169 9.07 -6.80 0.19
C GLY A 169 7.72 -6.40 0.78
N ASN A 170 7.51 -5.08 0.92
CA ASN A 170 6.24 -4.50 1.35
C ASN A 170 5.37 -4.04 0.18
N ILE A 171 5.72 -4.41 -1.06
CA ILE A 171 4.92 -4.08 -2.24
C ILE A 171 3.82 -5.12 -2.41
N ARG A 172 2.62 -4.64 -2.68
CA ARG A 172 1.38 -5.41 -2.76
C ARG A 172 0.52 -4.90 -3.91
N VAL A 173 -0.50 -5.68 -4.23
CA VAL A 173 -1.57 -5.28 -5.14
C VAL A 173 -2.67 -4.60 -4.34
N LEU A 174 -3.11 -3.45 -4.83
CA LEU A 174 -4.30 -2.73 -4.38
C LEU A 174 -5.43 -3.09 -5.34
N ASN A 175 -6.20 -4.12 -4.97
CA ASN A 175 -7.32 -4.56 -5.76
C ASN A 175 -8.48 -3.57 -5.64
N LEU A 176 -9.03 -3.11 -6.77
CA LEU A 176 -10.06 -2.08 -6.78
C LEU A 176 -11.44 -2.63 -7.16
N TYR A 177 -12.48 -2.09 -6.53
CA TYR A 177 -13.85 -2.53 -6.72
C TYR A 177 -14.81 -1.35 -6.81
N ALA A 178 -15.85 -1.50 -7.63
CA ALA A 178 -16.91 -0.49 -7.78
C ALA A 178 -17.88 -0.43 -6.60
N ASN A 179 -17.89 -1.45 -5.74
CA ASN A 179 -18.91 -1.69 -4.74
C ASN A 179 -18.33 -2.31 -3.45
N PRO A 180 -18.95 -2.06 -2.28
CA PRO A 180 -18.40 -2.40 -0.96
C PRO A 180 -18.31 -3.91 -0.69
N ASP A 181 -19.07 -4.71 -1.43
CA ASP A 181 -19.11 -6.16 -1.39
C ASP A 181 -17.98 -6.82 -2.22
N LEU A 182 -17.09 -6.02 -2.82
CA LEU A 182 -15.84 -6.47 -3.47
C LEU A 182 -16.07 -7.46 -4.63
N THR A 183 -17.12 -7.24 -5.43
CA THR A 183 -17.47 -8.10 -6.58
C THR A 183 -17.34 -7.42 -7.94
N GLY A 184 -17.39 -6.09 -7.99
CA GLY A 184 -17.29 -5.31 -9.22
C GLY A 184 -15.86 -4.90 -9.50
N PHE A 185 -15.03 -5.84 -9.94
CA PHE A 185 -13.60 -5.66 -10.23
C PHE A 185 -13.31 -4.44 -11.12
N LYS A 186 -12.20 -3.78 -10.80
CA LYS A 186 -11.67 -2.58 -11.45
C LYS A 186 -10.15 -2.65 -11.45
N GLN A 187 -9.58 -1.94 -12.41
CA GLN A 187 -8.15 -1.84 -12.66
C GLN A 187 -7.30 -1.78 -11.38
N ASP A 188 -6.63 -2.89 -11.11
CA ASP A 188 -5.76 -3.04 -9.95
C ASP A 188 -4.53 -2.14 -10.06
N GLN A 189 -4.04 -1.69 -8.91
CA GLN A 189 -2.93 -0.75 -8.76
C GLN A 189 -1.82 -1.33 -7.87
N ILE A 190 -0.60 -0.81 -7.97
CA ILE A 190 0.52 -1.25 -7.11
C ILE A 190 0.64 -0.35 -5.86
N ILE A 191 0.79 -0.94 -4.68
CA ILE A 191 0.92 -0.20 -3.42
C ILE A 191 2.09 -0.71 -2.58
N ARG A 192 2.78 0.20 -1.89
CA ARG A 192 3.67 -0.17 -0.79
C ARG A 192 2.88 -0.06 0.51
N ILE A 193 2.82 -1.12 1.32
CA ILE A 193 2.32 -0.98 2.68
C ILE A 193 3.33 -0.15 3.47
N ALA A 194 3.00 1.12 3.73
CA ALA A 194 3.82 1.97 4.58
C ALA A 194 3.72 1.45 6.02
N ALA A 195 4.88 1.31 6.68
CA ALA A 195 4.88 1.00 8.11
C ALA A 195 4.16 2.15 8.83
N ILE A 196 3.03 1.87 9.46
CA ILE A 196 2.38 2.83 10.36
C ILE A 196 3.38 3.06 11.50
N PRO A 197 3.84 4.30 11.76
CA PRO A 197 4.58 4.60 12.99
C PRO A 197 3.71 4.09 14.13
N ALA A 198 4.23 3.13 14.90
CA ALA A 198 3.42 2.27 15.76
C ALA A 198 2.31 3.05 16.48
N PRO A 199 1.07 2.53 16.53
CA PRO A 199 -0.02 3.20 17.23
C PRO A 199 0.45 3.64 18.62
N GLY A 200 -0.05 4.76 19.15
CA GLY A 200 0.30 5.29 20.47
C GLY A 200 0.19 4.30 21.66
N ALA A 201 -0.23 3.06 21.40
CA ALA A 201 -0.02 1.89 22.24
C ALA A 201 1.43 1.69 22.72
N ILE A 202 2.48 1.99 21.94
CA ILE A 202 3.86 1.85 22.45
C ILE A 202 4.15 2.80 23.62
N PRO A 203 3.93 4.13 23.50
CA PRO A 203 4.06 5.02 24.64
C PRO A 203 3.05 4.70 25.76
N LEU A 204 1.84 4.22 25.46
CA LEU A 204 0.88 3.80 26.50
C LEU A 204 1.34 2.54 27.26
N CYS A 205 1.93 1.56 26.58
CA CYS A 205 2.55 0.39 27.21
C CYS A 205 3.76 0.80 28.05
N ALA A 206 4.56 1.77 27.59
CA ALA A 206 5.66 2.33 28.36
C ALA A 206 5.15 3.07 29.62
N ILE A 207 4.10 3.90 29.49
CA ILE A 207 3.49 4.61 30.63
C ILE A 207 2.85 3.61 31.60
N GLY A 208 2.14 2.59 31.10
CA GLY A 208 1.52 1.55 31.91
C GLY A 208 2.54 0.75 32.73
N THR A 209 3.66 0.36 32.13
CA THR A 209 4.74 -0.35 32.83
C THR A 209 5.47 0.54 33.85
N LEU A 210 5.68 1.82 33.55
CA LEU A 210 6.26 2.79 34.49
C LEU A 210 5.35 3.05 35.71
N LEU A 211 4.04 3.19 35.49
CA LEU A 211 3.06 3.36 36.57
C LEU A 211 2.98 2.13 37.49
N LEU A 212 2.99 0.92 36.92
CA LEU A 212 3.03 -0.33 37.69
C LEU A 212 4.31 -0.46 38.52
N GLY A 213 5.46 -0.07 37.96
CA GLY A 213 6.74 -0.03 38.68
C GLY A 213 6.74 0.96 39.86
N TRP A 214 6.17 2.15 39.66
CA TRP A 214 6.06 3.17 40.70
C TRP A 214 5.11 2.75 41.84
N LEU A 215 3.97 2.14 41.50
CA LEU A 215 3.02 1.60 42.49
C LEU A 215 3.62 0.46 43.31
N ARG A 216 4.45 -0.40 42.70
CA ARG A 216 5.18 -1.47 43.42
C ARG A 216 6.20 -0.89 44.41
N LYS A 217 6.96 0.13 44.04
CA LYS A 217 7.93 0.78 44.96
C LYS A 217 7.28 1.42 46.19
N ARG A 218 6.04 1.89 46.09
CA ARG A 218 5.31 2.46 47.24
C ARG A 218 4.86 1.41 48.26
N LYS A 219 4.64 0.16 47.84
CA LYS A 219 4.24 -0.92 48.76
C LYS A 219 5.41 -1.51 49.55
N SER A 220 6.65 -1.30 49.12
CA SER A 220 7.86 -1.80 49.81
C SER A 220 8.44 -0.81 50.84
N LEU A 221 7.77 0.31 51.12
CA LEU A 221 8.22 1.37 52.04
C LEU A 221 7.31 1.53 53.28
N CYS A 222 6.48 0.53 53.57
CA CYS A 222 5.68 0.43 54.80
C CYS A 222 6.03 -0.86 55.54
#